data_AF-A0A5Q3QC05-F1
#
_entry.id   AF-A0A5Q3QC05-F1
#
_cell.length_a   1.000
_cell.length_b   1.000
_cell.length_c   1.000
_cell.angle_alpha   90.00
_cell.angle_beta   90.00
_cell.angle_gamma   90.00
#
_symmetry.space_group_name_H-M   'P 1'
#
loop_
_entity.id
_entity.type
_entity.pdbx_description
1 polymer ?
#
loop_
_entity_poly.entity_id
_entity_poly.type
_entity_poly.pdbx_seq_one_letter_code
_entity_poly.pdbx_strand_id
1 'polypeptide(L)'
;MWSTRHPVNASDTARRASRQAGAVVDRNERADRILDAAGDLLTRMGYRKVTIDDIARRAGIGKGTVYLHWRTKRQLFDALLIRESIRSSTAIVELLRDDPAQARPHRFLRDLFTAVREQPLLEAIFTGDPELLGTLADASQHKRALVHADELYPLLRRHRLVRAEIPNLQLAIEATITGFLLAPNVNTTLAELPLTTRQDALADTIRHAFEPDTPPTPDQLRVAAAELVALFETSLAAYRDEVYPPGSAG
;
A
#
# COMPACT_ATOMS: atom_id res chain seq x y z
N MET A 1 -20.86 -41.71 41.33
CA MET A 1 -20.00 -41.65 40.13
C MET A 1 -19.63 -40.18 39.91
N TRP A 2 -18.67 -39.65 40.68
CA TRP A 2 -18.27 -38.25 40.59
C TRP A 2 -17.19 -38.08 39.52
N SER A 3 -17.52 -37.33 38.48
CA SER A 3 -16.61 -36.93 37.41
C SER A 3 -15.71 -35.80 37.91
N THR A 4 -14.44 -36.11 38.15
CA THR A 4 -13.39 -35.15 38.52
C THR A 4 -12.98 -34.41 37.25
N ARG A 5 -13.52 -33.21 37.02
CA ARG A 5 -12.91 -32.27 36.06
C ARG A 5 -11.63 -31.75 36.70
N HIS A 6 -10.49 -32.22 36.21
CA HIS A 6 -9.20 -31.62 36.54
C HIS A 6 -9.20 -30.14 36.16
N PRO A 7 -8.86 -29.22 37.07
CA PRO A 7 -8.71 -27.82 36.72
C PRO A 7 -7.52 -27.70 35.77
N VAL A 8 -7.76 -27.12 34.58
CA VAL A 8 -6.69 -26.78 33.64
C VAL A 8 -5.77 -25.79 34.36
N ASN A 9 -4.53 -26.20 34.60
CA ASN A 9 -3.57 -25.45 35.40
C ASN A 9 -3.18 -24.14 34.68
N ALA A 10 -3.38 -23.00 35.34
CA ALA A 10 -3.11 -21.65 34.82
C ALA A 10 -1.65 -21.42 34.38
N SER A 11 -0.70 -22.22 34.91
CA SER A 11 0.71 -22.18 34.49
C SER A 11 0.96 -22.89 33.15
N ASP A 12 0.14 -23.90 32.81
CA ASP A 12 0.26 -24.65 31.55
C ASP A 12 -0.39 -23.89 30.39
N THR A 13 -1.49 -23.16 30.66
CA THR A 13 -2.11 -22.23 29.69
C THR A 13 -1.18 -21.08 29.32
N ALA A 14 -0.49 -20.46 30.29
CA ALA A 14 0.48 -19.39 30.02
C ALA A 14 1.68 -19.88 29.18
N ARG A 15 2.20 -21.08 29.46
CA ARG A 15 3.32 -21.67 28.70
C ARG A 15 2.92 -22.04 27.26
N ARG A 16 1.68 -22.49 27.06
CA ARG A 16 1.11 -22.80 25.75
C ARG A 16 0.90 -21.53 24.91
N ALA A 17 0.37 -20.47 25.52
CA ALA A 17 0.19 -19.16 24.88
C ALA A 17 1.54 -18.56 24.42
N SER A 18 2.57 -18.63 25.26
CA SER A 18 3.92 -18.14 24.91
C SER A 18 4.56 -18.91 23.75
N ARG A 19 4.44 -20.25 23.72
CA ARG A 19 4.92 -21.08 22.60
C ARG A 19 4.16 -20.79 21.31
N GLN A 20 2.84 -20.58 21.41
CA GLN A 20 2.00 -20.27 20.26
C GLN A 20 2.32 -18.89 19.68
N ALA A 21 2.54 -17.88 20.54
CA ALA A 21 3.01 -16.57 20.13
C ALA A 21 4.38 -16.63 19.41
N GLY A 22 5.35 -17.39 19.96
CA GLY A 22 6.65 -17.59 19.32
C GLY A 22 6.57 -18.26 17.94
N ALA A 23 5.69 -19.25 17.78
CA ALA A 23 5.48 -19.92 16.49
C ALA A 23 4.82 -19.00 15.45
N VAL A 24 3.92 -18.09 15.87
CA VAL A 24 3.32 -17.09 14.98
C VAL A 24 4.37 -16.07 14.51
N VAL A 25 5.25 -15.62 15.41
CA VAL A 25 6.34 -14.69 15.07
C VAL A 25 7.28 -15.31 14.04
N ASP A 26 7.80 -16.51 14.29
CA ASP A 26 8.69 -17.23 13.36
C ASP A 26 8.03 -17.50 11.99
N ARG A 27 6.70 -17.74 11.98
CA ARG A 27 5.94 -17.85 10.73
C ARG A 27 5.88 -16.53 9.98
N ASN A 28 5.61 -15.41 10.65
CA ASN A 28 5.52 -14.10 10.01
C ASN A 28 6.89 -13.66 9.47
N GLU A 29 7.97 -13.88 10.22
CA GLU A 29 9.34 -13.60 9.74
C GLU A 29 9.70 -14.40 8.48
N ARG A 30 9.25 -15.66 8.39
CA ARG A 30 9.40 -16.47 7.17
C ARG A 30 8.56 -15.92 6.01
N ALA A 31 7.32 -15.54 6.28
CA ALA A 31 6.45 -14.93 5.28
C ALA A 31 7.08 -13.64 4.73
N ASP A 32 7.60 -12.79 5.61
CA ASP A 32 8.26 -11.52 5.23
C ASP A 32 9.48 -11.78 4.34
N ARG A 33 10.35 -12.73 4.71
CA ARG A 33 11.49 -13.12 3.87
C ARG A 33 11.09 -13.61 2.48
N ILE A 34 9.99 -14.36 2.37
CA ILE A 34 9.47 -14.84 1.09
C ILE A 34 8.97 -13.67 0.25
N LEU A 35 8.19 -12.78 0.85
CA LEU A 35 7.61 -11.63 0.16
C LEU A 35 8.68 -10.62 -0.25
N ASP A 36 9.73 -10.41 0.57
CA ASP A 36 10.89 -9.57 0.21
C ASP A 36 11.63 -10.16 -1.00
N ALA A 37 11.91 -11.46 -0.99
CA ALA A 37 12.52 -12.15 -2.13
C ALA A 37 11.65 -12.05 -3.40
N ALA A 38 10.32 -12.15 -3.25
CA ALA A 38 9.39 -12.03 -4.35
C ALA A 38 9.33 -10.60 -4.92
N GLY A 39 9.32 -9.57 -4.09
CA GLY A 39 9.35 -8.16 -4.51
C GLY A 39 10.63 -7.81 -5.26
N ASP A 40 11.78 -8.28 -4.77
CA ASP A 40 13.07 -8.13 -5.44
C ASP A 40 13.06 -8.76 -6.84
N LEU A 41 12.59 -10.01 -6.95
CA LEU A 41 12.57 -10.74 -8.22
C LEU A 41 11.54 -10.15 -9.18
N LEU A 42 10.38 -9.72 -8.69
CA LEU A 42 9.33 -9.07 -9.49
C LEU A 42 9.86 -7.79 -10.14
N THR A 43 10.51 -6.95 -9.35
CA THR A 43 11.06 -5.66 -9.82
C THR A 43 12.16 -5.85 -10.87
N ARG A 44 12.93 -6.94 -10.78
CA ARG A 44 14.05 -7.22 -11.71
C ARG A 44 13.63 -7.96 -12.99
N MET A 45 12.64 -8.85 -12.89
CA MET A 45 12.36 -9.81 -13.95
C MET A 45 10.93 -9.72 -14.50
N GLY A 46 10.03 -9.06 -13.77
CA GLY A 46 8.59 -9.05 -14.05
C GLY A 46 7.90 -10.37 -13.69
N TYR A 47 6.59 -10.29 -13.44
CA TYR A 47 5.80 -11.40 -12.90
C TYR A 47 5.91 -12.66 -13.75
N ARG A 48 5.91 -12.55 -15.09
CA ARG A 48 5.90 -13.73 -15.99
C ARG A 48 7.14 -14.61 -15.82
N LYS A 49 8.31 -14.02 -15.58
CA LYS A 49 9.60 -14.73 -15.56
C LYS A 49 9.95 -15.32 -14.18
N VAL A 50 9.41 -14.77 -13.09
CA VAL A 50 9.73 -15.26 -11.74
C VAL A 50 9.08 -16.61 -11.46
N THR A 51 9.80 -17.57 -10.90
CA THR A 51 9.23 -18.84 -10.44
C THR A 51 9.23 -18.95 -8.91
N ILE A 52 8.43 -19.87 -8.36
CA ILE A 52 8.46 -20.19 -6.92
C ILE A 52 9.83 -20.74 -6.50
N ASP A 53 10.52 -21.45 -7.39
CA ASP A 53 11.88 -21.95 -7.12
C ASP A 53 12.90 -20.82 -6.99
N ASP A 54 12.78 -19.78 -7.82
CA ASP A 54 13.63 -18.59 -7.71
C ASP A 54 13.40 -17.86 -6.39
N ILE A 55 12.13 -17.71 -5.99
CA ILE A 55 11.76 -17.07 -4.72
C ILE A 55 12.31 -17.87 -3.54
N ALA A 56 12.10 -19.20 -3.52
CA ALA A 56 12.58 -20.07 -2.45
C ALA A 56 14.11 -19.99 -2.31
N ARG A 57 14.83 -20.06 -3.44
CA ARG A 57 16.29 -19.93 -3.49
C ARG A 57 16.76 -18.58 -2.97
N ARG A 58 16.11 -17.48 -3.40
CA ARG A 58 16.46 -16.10 -3.00
C ARG A 58 16.16 -15.83 -1.52
N ALA A 59 15.12 -16.45 -0.97
CA ALA A 59 14.74 -16.37 0.44
C ALA A 59 15.55 -17.32 1.36
N GLY A 60 16.34 -18.24 0.77
CA GLY A 60 17.13 -19.23 1.53
C GLY A 60 16.26 -20.28 2.22
N ILE A 61 15.13 -20.67 1.62
CA ILE A 61 14.19 -21.65 2.18
C ILE A 61 13.85 -22.76 1.17
N GLY A 62 13.22 -23.83 1.65
CA GLY A 62 12.71 -24.89 0.78
C GLY A 62 11.46 -24.46 0.01
N LYS A 63 11.31 -24.95 -1.22
CA LYS A 63 10.10 -24.76 -2.06
C LYS A 63 8.81 -25.14 -1.34
N GLY A 64 8.83 -26.27 -0.62
CA GLY A 64 7.69 -26.74 0.18
C GLY A 64 7.26 -25.71 1.23
N THR A 65 8.21 -25.00 1.85
CA THR A 65 7.91 -23.94 2.82
C THR A 65 7.14 -22.80 2.17
N VAL A 66 7.48 -22.37 0.95
CA VAL A 66 6.69 -21.34 0.23
C VAL A 66 5.24 -21.79 0.08
N TYR A 67 5.00 -23.05 -0.30
CA TYR A 67 3.64 -23.58 -0.47
C TYR A 67 2.84 -23.73 0.83
N LEU A 68 3.50 -23.79 1.99
CA LEU A 68 2.82 -23.76 3.30
C LEU A 68 2.23 -22.37 3.61
N HIS A 69 2.76 -21.31 3.00
CA HIS A 69 2.25 -19.95 3.14
C HIS A 69 1.24 -19.62 2.03
N TRP A 70 1.57 -19.90 0.77
CA TRP A 70 0.72 -19.59 -0.39
C TRP A 70 0.65 -20.77 -1.35
N ARG A 71 -0.56 -21.23 -1.67
CA ARG A 71 -0.76 -22.42 -2.52
C ARG A 71 -0.39 -22.18 -3.97
N THR A 72 -0.44 -20.92 -4.42
CA THR A 72 -0.11 -20.55 -5.79
C THR A 72 0.82 -19.35 -5.86
N LYS A 73 1.57 -19.24 -6.96
CA LYS A 73 2.37 -18.05 -7.27
C LYS A 73 1.51 -16.78 -7.26
N ARG A 74 0.29 -16.85 -7.80
CA ARG A 74 -0.63 -15.71 -7.82
C ARG A 74 -0.99 -15.25 -6.39
N GLN A 75 -1.37 -16.17 -5.51
CA GLN A 75 -1.67 -15.85 -4.11
C GLN A 75 -0.50 -15.18 -3.38
N LEU A 76 0.72 -15.66 -3.61
CA LEU A 76 1.92 -15.06 -3.02
C LEU A 76 2.09 -13.62 -3.50
N PHE A 77 1.96 -13.39 -4.80
CA PHE A 77 2.08 -12.04 -5.34
C PHE A 77 0.92 -11.13 -4.95
N ASP A 78 -0.30 -11.64 -4.83
CA ASP A 78 -1.43 -10.87 -4.31
C ASP A 78 -1.16 -10.39 -2.88
N ALA A 79 -0.62 -11.26 -2.03
CA ALA A 79 -0.21 -10.93 -0.67
C ALA A 79 0.95 -9.91 -0.65
N LEU A 80 1.91 -10.02 -1.57
CA LEU A 80 2.96 -9.00 -1.74
C LEU A 80 2.36 -7.63 -2.05
N LEU A 81 1.46 -7.54 -3.02
CA LEU A 81 0.84 -6.27 -3.39
C LEU A 81 0.06 -5.67 -2.21
N ILE A 82 -0.65 -6.49 -1.43
CA ILE A 82 -1.36 -6.03 -0.23
C ILE A 82 -0.37 -5.52 0.81
N ARG A 83 0.74 -6.22 1.04
CA ARG A 83 1.78 -5.78 1.98
C ARG A 83 2.38 -4.44 1.58
N GLU A 84 2.67 -4.22 0.29
CA GLU A 84 3.20 -2.93 -0.16
C GLU A 84 2.15 -1.80 -0.07
N SER A 85 0.87 -2.10 -0.31
CA SER A 85 -0.22 -1.15 -0.02
C SER A 85 -0.31 -0.79 1.46
N ILE A 86 -0.17 -1.78 2.36
CA ILE A 86 -0.13 -1.54 3.82
C ILE A 86 1.04 -0.63 4.18
N ARG A 87 2.26 -0.94 3.71
CA ARG A 87 3.45 -0.13 3.97
C ARG A 87 3.27 1.31 3.50
N SER A 88 2.72 1.49 2.30
CA SER A 88 2.43 2.81 1.73
C SER A 88 1.42 3.59 2.56
N SER A 89 0.31 2.95 2.95
CA SER A 89 -0.72 3.57 3.80
C SER A 89 -0.20 3.90 5.20
N THR A 90 0.66 3.07 5.80
CA THR A 90 1.31 3.38 7.08
C THR A 90 2.19 4.64 6.97
N ALA A 91 3.01 4.75 5.93
CA ALA A 91 3.83 5.94 5.70
C ALA A 91 2.98 7.21 5.50
N ILE A 92 1.84 7.10 4.81
CA ILE A 92 0.88 8.20 4.66
C ILE A 92 0.28 8.62 6.01
N VAL A 93 -0.10 7.65 6.86
CA VAL A 93 -0.64 7.93 8.19
C VAL A 93 0.39 8.65 9.05
N GLU A 94 1.65 8.21 9.03
CA GLU A 94 2.75 8.87 9.75
C GLU A 94 2.95 10.31 9.25
N LEU A 95 2.99 10.51 7.93
CA LEU A 95 3.12 11.83 7.31
C LEU A 95 2.02 12.81 7.74
N LEU A 96 0.76 12.36 7.75
CA LEU A 96 -0.39 13.18 8.16
C LEU A 96 -0.42 13.49 9.66
N ARG A 97 0.08 12.57 10.49
CA ARG A 97 0.21 12.77 11.94
C ARG A 97 1.29 13.78 12.27
N ASP A 98 2.42 13.71 11.56
CA ASP A 98 3.58 14.58 11.79
C ASP A 98 3.31 16.01 11.33
N ASP A 99 2.66 16.19 10.17
CA ASP A 99 2.26 17.51 9.65
C ASP A 99 0.83 17.50 9.10
N PRO A 100 -0.16 18.01 9.84
CA PRO A 100 -1.53 18.15 9.33
C PRO A 100 -1.65 19.00 8.06
N ALA A 101 -0.68 19.85 7.74
CA ALA A 101 -0.68 20.59 6.48
C ALA A 101 -0.52 19.68 5.25
N GLN A 102 -0.11 18.42 5.44
CA GLN A 102 -0.10 17.37 4.42
C GLN A 102 -1.52 16.93 4.02
N ALA A 103 -2.57 17.35 4.72
CA ALA A 103 -3.94 17.18 4.23
C ALA A 103 -4.20 18.00 2.95
N ARG A 104 -3.36 18.98 2.61
CA ARG A 104 -3.49 19.73 1.35
C ARG A 104 -3.09 18.85 0.14
N PRO A 105 -3.97 18.67 -0.86
CA PRO A 105 -3.71 17.80 -2.01
C PRO A 105 -2.35 18.02 -2.69
N HIS A 106 -1.91 19.26 -2.89
CA HIS A 106 -0.64 19.56 -3.58
C HIS A 106 0.57 19.13 -2.77
N ARG A 107 0.52 19.21 -1.44
CA ARG A 107 1.61 18.76 -0.57
C ARG A 107 1.65 17.23 -0.53
N PHE A 108 0.48 16.64 -0.27
CA PHE A 108 0.32 15.20 -0.26
C PHE A 108 0.82 14.55 -1.55
N LEU A 109 0.35 15.03 -2.71
CA LEU A 109 0.69 14.45 -4.00
C LEU A 109 2.13 14.72 -4.42
N ARG A 110 2.74 15.81 -3.96
CA ARG A 110 4.17 16.06 -4.17
C ARG A 110 5.03 15.01 -3.46
N ASP A 111 4.74 14.73 -2.19
CA ASP A 111 5.53 13.80 -1.40
C ASP A 111 5.23 12.34 -1.80
N LEU A 112 3.97 12.04 -2.12
CA LEU A 112 3.59 10.75 -2.71
C LEU A 112 4.30 10.49 -4.04
N PHE A 113 4.43 11.50 -4.91
CA PHE A 113 5.14 11.35 -6.19
C PHE A 113 6.61 10.95 -5.98
N THR A 114 7.28 11.53 -4.98
CA THR A 114 8.64 11.10 -4.57
C THR A 114 8.65 9.62 -4.18
N ALA A 115 7.78 9.23 -3.25
CA ALA A 115 7.72 7.88 -2.73
C ALA A 115 7.44 6.84 -3.83
N VAL A 116 6.51 7.15 -4.75
CA VAL A 116 6.19 6.29 -5.90
C VAL A 116 7.40 6.14 -6.83
N ARG A 117 8.12 7.22 -7.13
CA ARG A 117 9.26 7.21 -8.07
C ARG A 117 10.52 6.57 -7.51
N GLU A 118 10.68 6.52 -6.19
CA GLU A 118 11.78 5.83 -5.53
C GLU A 118 11.55 4.32 -5.38
N GLN A 119 10.31 3.86 -5.58
CA GLN A 119 9.90 2.47 -5.37
C GLN A 119 9.28 1.89 -6.65
N PRO A 120 10.07 1.20 -7.50
CA PRO A 120 9.60 0.71 -8.81
C PRO A 120 8.36 -0.18 -8.75
N LEU A 121 8.22 -1.00 -7.69
CA LEU A 121 7.03 -1.81 -7.48
C LEU A 121 5.80 -0.97 -7.18
N LEU A 122 5.94 0.10 -6.39
CA LEU A 122 4.85 1.03 -6.12
C LEU A 122 4.46 1.78 -7.38
N GLU A 123 5.42 2.22 -8.19
CA GLU A 123 5.16 2.82 -9.50
C GLU A 123 4.38 1.90 -10.44
N ALA A 124 4.71 0.61 -10.48
CA ALA A 124 4.01 -0.37 -11.29
C ALA A 124 2.60 -0.72 -10.78
N ILE A 125 2.35 -0.59 -9.46
CA ILE A 125 1.02 -0.73 -8.82
C ILE A 125 0.15 0.50 -9.07
N PHE A 126 0.74 1.71 -8.93
CA PHE A 126 0.29 2.87 -9.69
C PHE A 126 0.41 2.58 -11.18
N THR A 127 0.02 3.37 -12.17
CA THR A 127 0.20 3.04 -13.61
C THR A 127 -0.37 1.72 -14.21
N GLY A 128 -0.46 0.59 -13.52
CA GLY A 128 -0.91 -0.70 -14.01
C GLY A 128 0.08 -1.38 -14.95
N ASP A 129 1.39 -1.25 -14.73
CA ASP A 129 2.44 -1.70 -15.66
C ASP A 129 2.29 -3.20 -16.02
N PRO A 130 1.92 -3.55 -17.28
CA PRO A 130 1.69 -4.92 -17.70
C PRO A 130 2.99 -5.71 -17.97
N GLU A 131 4.12 -5.04 -18.11
CA GLU A 131 5.43 -5.69 -18.24
C GLU A 131 5.88 -6.26 -16.89
N LEU A 132 5.78 -5.42 -15.84
CA LEU A 132 6.15 -5.80 -14.49
C LEU A 132 5.08 -6.69 -13.83
N LEU A 133 3.80 -6.32 -13.90
CA LEU A 133 2.73 -7.02 -13.18
C LEU A 133 2.12 -8.20 -13.95
N GLY A 134 2.15 -8.19 -15.28
CA GLY A 134 1.51 -9.23 -16.08
C GLY A 134 0.02 -9.43 -15.72
N THR A 135 -0.34 -10.64 -15.30
CA THR A 135 -1.74 -10.96 -14.90
C THR A 135 -2.10 -10.48 -13.50
N LEU A 136 -1.27 -9.65 -12.86
CA LEU A 136 -1.58 -8.99 -11.58
C LEU A 136 -2.08 -7.55 -11.77
N ALA A 137 -2.09 -7.03 -13.01
CA ALA A 137 -2.53 -5.68 -13.29
C ALA A 137 -4.03 -5.48 -12.97
N ASP A 138 -4.84 -6.54 -13.06
CA ASP A 138 -6.25 -6.53 -12.62
C ASP A 138 -6.38 -6.36 -11.11
N ALA A 139 -5.57 -7.09 -10.36
CA ALA A 139 -5.50 -7.04 -8.90
C ALA A 139 -4.96 -5.69 -8.43
N SER A 140 -4.00 -5.06 -9.12
CA SER A 140 -3.54 -3.72 -8.78
C SER A 140 -4.61 -2.65 -9.02
N GLN A 141 -5.38 -2.76 -10.10
CA GLN A 141 -6.51 -1.86 -10.39
C GLN A 141 -7.63 -1.99 -9.35
N HIS A 142 -7.99 -3.22 -8.97
CA HIS A 142 -8.97 -3.46 -7.90
C HIS A 142 -8.43 -2.98 -6.53
N LYS A 143 -7.10 -2.94 -6.34
CA LYS A 143 -6.46 -2.47 -5.12
C LYS A 143 -6.28 -0.95 -5.04
N ARG A 144 -6.26 -0.22 -6.16
CA ARG A 144 -6.36 1.27 -6.18
C ARG A 144 -7.68 1.77 -5.60
N ALA A 145 -8.75 0.97 -5.71
CA ALA A 145 -10.03 1.24 -5.03
C ALA A 145 -9.94 1.15 -3.49
N LEU A 146 -8.86 0.59 -2.92
CA LEU A 146 -8.64 0.48 -1.47
C LEU A 146 -8.16 1.79 -0.84
N VAL A 147 -7.77 2.79 -1.64
CA VAL A 147 -7.83 4.18 -1.20
C VAL A 147 -9.27 4.61 -1.38
N HIS A 148 -10.19 4.15 -0.52
CA HIS A 148 -11.64 4.34 -0.54
C HIS A 148 -12.07 5.55 -1.40
N ALA A 149 -12.15 5.42 -2.73
CA ALA A 149 -12.29 6.60 -3.60
C ALA A 149 -13.65 7.25 -3.32
N ASP A 150 -14.63 6.41 -3.01
CA ASP A 150 -15.97 6.75 -2.57
C ASP A 150 -16.01 7.53 -1.23
N GLU A 151 -14.92 7.55 -0.46
CA GLU A 151 -14.83 8.28 0.82
C GLU A 151 -13.79 9.41 0.78
N LEU A 152 -12.64 9.20 0.13
CA LEU A 152 -11.56 10.17 0.03
C LEU A 152 -12.02 11.45 -0.66
N TYR A 153 -12.56 11.37 -1.88
CA TYR A 153 -12.94 12.57 -2.63
C TYR A 153 -14.11 13.33 -1.97
N PRO A 154 -15.14 12.66 -1.42
CA PRO A 154 -16.14 13.33 -0.60
C PRO A 154 -15.57 13.99 0.66
N LEU A 155 -14.61 13.36 1.35
CA LEU A 155 -13.92 13.95 2.51
C LEU A 155 -13.18 15.24 2.11
N LEU A 156 -12.40 15.21 1.02
CA LEU A 156 -11.70 16.39 0.51
C LEU A 156 -12.67 17.55 0.23
N ARG A 157 -13.83 17.25 -0.36
CA ARG A 157 -14.89 18.25 -0.62
C ARG A 157 -15.52 18.79 0.66
N ARG A 158 -15.85 17.91 1.62
CA ARG A 158 -16.45 18.28 2.91
C ARG A 158 -15.57 19.24 3.70
N HIS A 159 -14.26 19.00 3.69
CA HIS A 159 -13.26 19.85 4.35
C HIS A 159 -12.81 21.04 3.50
N ARG A 160 -13.40 21.23 2.31
CA ARG A 160 -13.06 22.31 1.37
C ARG A 160 -11.56 22.33 1.01
N LEU A 161 -10.95 21.16 0.93
CA LEU A 161 -9.56 21.00 0.48
C LEU A 161 -9.44 21.05 -1.05
N VAL A 162 -10.57 20.96 -1.75
CA VAL A 162 -10.70 21.02 -3.20
C VAL A 162 -11.85 21.96 -3.61
N ARG A 163 -11.78 22.51 -4.81
CA ARG A 163 -12.84 23.38 -5.39
C ARG A 163 -14.12 22.59 -5.62
N ALA A 164 -15.26 23.23 -5.39
CA ALA A 164 -16.57 22.57 -5.48
C ALA A 164 -16.98 22.20 -6.92
N GLU A 165 -16.62 23.01 -7.91
CA GLU A 165 -17.17 22.91 -9.26
C GLU A 165 -16.36 22.03 -10.23
N ILE A 166 -15.52 21.12 -9.72
CA ILE A 166 -14.70 20.26 -10.58
C ILE A 166 -15.54 19.08 -11.07
N PRO A 167 -15.82 18.97 -12.39
CA PRO A 167 -16.53 17.82 -12.95
C PRO A 167 -15.68 16.57 -12.77
N ASN A 168 -16.29 15.51 -12.22
CA ASN A 168 -15.61 14.24 -11.93
C ASN A 168 -14.20 14.43 -11.33
N LEU A 169 -14.16 14.95 -10.10
CA LEU A 169 -12.92 15.25 -9.38
C LEU A 169 -11.93 14.08 -9.36
N GLN A 170 -12.43 12.86 -9.18
CA GLN A 170 -11.62 11.66 -9.18
C GLN A 170 -10.86 11.51 -10.49
N LEU A 171 -11.58 11.49 -11.62
CA LEU A 171 -10.96 11.39 -12.93
C LEU A 171 -9.92 12.48 -13.16
N ALA A 172 -10.25 13.73 -12.82
CA ALA A 172 -9.37 14.86 -13.07
C ALA A 172 -8.06 14.80 -12.28
N ILE A 173 -8.12 14.43 -10.99
CA ILE A 173 -6.93 14.21 -10.16
C ILE A 173 -6.14 13.00 -10.65
N GLU A 174 -6.79 11.86 -10.88
CA GLU A 174 -6.13 10.63 -11.32
C GLU A 174 -5.45 10.79 -12.68
N ALA A 175 -6.10 11.45 -13.64
CA ALA A 175 -5.53 11.73 -14.95
C ALA A 175 -4.31 12.65 -14.85
N THR A 176 -4.35 13.64 -13.96
CA THR A 176 -3.20 14.52 -13.70
C THR A 176 -2.02 13.72 -13.15
N ILE A 177 -2.21 12.98 -12.06
CA ILE A 177 -1.16 12.16 -11.43
C ILE A 177 -0.60 11.14 -12.43
N THR A 178 -1.47 10.42 -13.14
CA THR A 178 -1.09 9.41 -14.13
C THR A 178 -0.30 10.04 -15.28
N GLY A 179 -0.71 11.21 -15.76
CA GLY A 179 0.02 11.97 -16.77
C GLY A 179 1.44 12.31 -16.33
N PHE A 180 1.61 12.81 -15.10
CA PHE A 180 2.94 13.12 -14.56
C PHE A 180 3.84 11.87 -14.37
N LEU A 181 3.25 10.73 -14.01
CA LEU A 181 3.98 9.47 -13.89
C LEU A 181 4.41 8.91 -15.25
N LEU A 182 3.53 8.96 -16.25
CA LEU A 182 3.74 8.31 -17.55
C LEU A 182 4.40 9.20 -18.61
N ALA A 183 4.29 10.53 -18.52
CA ALA A 183 4.83 11.44 -19.53
C ALA A 183 6.34 11.24 -19.81
N PRO A 184 7.21 10.99 -18.80
CA PRO A 184 8.61 10.64 -19.03
C PRO A 184 8.83 9.38 -19.88
N ASN A 185 7.90 8.41 -19.86
CA ASN A 185 8.04 7.15 -20.58
C ASN A 185 7.79 7.32 -22.10
N VAL A 186 7.10 8.38 -22.49
CA VAL A 186 6.76 8.68 -23.90
C VAL A 186 7.49 9.91 -24.45
N ASN A 187 8.13 10.71 -23.58
CA ASN A 187 8.88 11.90 -23.97
C ASN A 187 10.22 11.98 -23.23
N THR A 188 11.31 11.73 -23.94
CA THR A 188 12.67 11.69 -23.39
C THR A 188 13.12 13.04 -22.84
N THR A 189 12.64 14.16 -23.41
CA THR A 189 12.96 15.50 -22.88
C THR A 189 12.38 15.68 -21.48
N LEU A 190 11.18 15.14 -21.22
CA LEU A 190 10.58 15.16 -19.89
C LEU A 190 11.25 14.17 -18.93
N ALA A 191 11.82 13.07 -19.46
CA ALA A 191 12.56 12.10 -18.66
C ALA A 191 13.88 12.65 -18.11
N GLU A 192 14.53 13.55 -18.85
CA GLU A 192 15.76 14.22 -18.44
C GLU A 192 15.55 15.28 -17.34
N LEU A 193 14.30 15.71 -17.12
CA LEU A 193 14.00 16.68 -16.07
C LEU A 193 14.31 16.11 -14.68
N PRO A 194 14.96 16.90 -13.80
CA PRO A 194 15.16 16.54 -12.41
C PRO A 194 13.84 16.12 -11.75
N LEU A 195 13.92 15.15 -10.84
CA LEU A 195 12.74 14.66 -10.12
C LEU A 195 12.03 15.81 -9.38
N THR A 196 12.80 16.71 -8.76
CA THR A 196 12.32 17.91 -8.07
C THR A 196 11.54 18.84 -8.98
N THR A 197 12.02 19.07 -10.22
CA THR A 197 11.30 19.89 -11.20
C THR A 197 9.94 19.30 -11.54
N ARG A 198 9.86 17.97 -11.70
CA ARG A 198 8.59 17.27 -11.98
C ARG A 198 7.65 17.29 -10.77
N GLN A 199 8.18 17.10 -9.56
CA GLN A 199 7.44 17.20 -8.31
C GLN A 199 6.81 18.58 -8.12
N ASP A 200 7.61 19.64 -8.31
CA ASP A 200 7.15 21.01 -8.14
C ASP A 200 6.11 21.38 -9.21
N ALA A 201 6.28 20.91 -10.45
CA ALA A 201 5.27 21.08 -11.51
C ALA A 201 3.95 20.35 -11.21
N LEU A 202 4.00 19.13 -10.66
CA LEU A 202 2.80 18.42 -10.20
C LEU A 202 2.13 19.17 -9.06
N ALA A 203 2.90 19.57 -8.04
CA ALA A 203 2.37 20.30 -6.88
C ALA A 203 1.71 21.62 -7.31
N ASP A 204 2.36 22.38 -8.19
CA ASP A 204 1.84 23.63 -8.73
C ASP A 204 0.54 23.41 -9.51
N THR A 205 0.51 22.39 -10.38
CA THR A 205 -0.69 21.99 -11.12
C THR A 205 -1.81 21.63 -10.15
N ILE A 206 -1.53 20.81 -9.13
CA ILE A 206 -2.57 20.37 -8.19
C ILE A 206 -3.14 21.56 -7.41
N ARG A 207 -2.27 22.43 -6.91
CA ARG A 207 -2.66 23.61 -6.14
C ARG A 207 -3.58 24.53 -6.94
N HIS A 208 -3.19 24.89 -8.16
CA HIS A 208 -3.94 25.86 -8.96
C HIS A 208 -5.14 25.23 -9.70
N ALA A 209 -5.11 23.92 -9.98
CA ALA A 209 -6.17 23.22 -10.68
C ALA A 209 -7.23 22.61 -9.75
N PHE A 210 -6.93 22.34 -8.47
CA PHE A 210 -7.86 21.61 -7.61
C PHE A 210 -8.14 22.26 -6.26
N GLU A 211 -7.23 23.05 -5.69
CA GLU A 211 -7.42 23.62 -4.35
C GLU A 211 -8.16 24.97 -4.38
N PRO A 212 -8.83 25.36 -3.27
CA PRO A 212 -9.45 26.69 -3.17
C PRO A 212 -8.39 27.81 -3.14
N ASP A 213 -8.75 28.98 -3.69
CA ASP A 213 -7.89 30.16 -3.67
C ASP A 213 -7.61 30.65 -2.23
N THR A 214 -8.61 30.55 -1.36
CA THR A 214 -8.46 30.83 0.07
C THR A 214 -7.96 29.56 0.77
N PRO A 215 -6.75 29.58 1.34
CA PRO A 215 -6.18 28.40 1.98
C PRO A 215 -6.99 28.02 3.26
N PRO A 216 -7.17 26.72 3.52
CA PRO A 216 -7.79 26.25 4.76
C PRO A 216 -6.99 26.69 5.99
N THR A 217 -7.68 26.94 7.10
CA THR A 217 -7.03 27.29 8.37
C THR A 217 -6.28 26.08 8.97
N PRO A 218 -5.29 26.30 9.86
CA PRO A 218 -4.60 25.22 10.55
C PRO A 218 -5.55 24.25 11.27
N ASP A 219 -6.63 24.75 11.88
CA ASP A 219 -7.63 23.91 12.54
C ASP A 219 -8.42 23.05 11.57
N GLN A 220 -8.80 23.58 10.40
CA GLN A 220 -9.44 22.80 9.35
C GLN A 220 -8.52 21.67 8.86
N LEU A 221 -7.23 21.98 8.65
CA LEU A 221 -6.23 21.00 8.24
C LEU A 221 -6.04 19.91 9.30
N ARG A 222 -6.00 20.28 10.58
CA ARG A 222 -5.91 19.32 11.70
C ARG A 222 -7.09 18.35 11.74
N VAL A 223 -8.30 18.85 11.57
CA VAL A 223 -9.51 18.00 11.54
C VAL A 223 -9.51 17.10 10.31
N ALA A 224 -9.22 17.65 9.13
CA ALA A 224 -9.17 16.87 7.90
C ALA A 224 -8.08 15.79 7.92
N ALA A 225 -6.89 16.10 8.44
CA ALA A 225 -5.80 15.15 8.60
C ALA A 225 -6.20 13.99 9.54
N ALA A 226 -6.87 14.28 10.65
CA ALA A 226 -7.35 13.24 11.56
C ALA A 226 -8.38 12.31 10.90
N GLU A 227 -9.30 12.84 10.10
CA GLU A 227 -10.25 12.00 9.35
C GLU A 227 -9.58 11.19 8.23
N LEU A 228 -8.60 11.77 7.53
CA LEU A 228 -7.80 11.04 6.54
C LEU A 228 -7.02 9.89 7.20
N VAL A 229 -6.39 10.13 8.36
CA VAL A 229 -5.71 9.09 9.14
C VAL A 229 -6.67 7.97 9.50
N ALA A 230 -7.86 8.29 10.03
CA ALA A 230 -8.86 7.29 10.36
C ALA A 230 -9.33 6.48 9.14
N LEU A 231 -9.47 7.14 7.98
CA LEU A 231 -9.78 6.48 6.71
C LEU A 231 -8.72 5.45 6.34
N PHE A 232 -7.44 5.84 6.31
CA PHE A 232 -6.33 4.94 5.98
C PHE A 232 -6.17 3.81 7.00
N GLU A 233 -6.34 4.07 8.30
CA GLU A 233 -6.25 3.05 9.35
C GLU A 233 -7.36 2.00 9.27
N THR A 234 -8.57 2.41 8.89
CA THR A 234 -9.69 1.49 8.67
C THR A 234 -9.35 0.51 7.54
N SER A 235 -8.76 1.01 6.46
CA SER A 235 -8.28 0.18 5.36
C SER A 235 -7.19 -0.78 5.83
N LEU A 236 -6.19 -0.30 6.57
CA LEU A 236 -5.08 -1.11 7.08
C LEU A 236 -5.54 -2.33 7.90
N ALA A 237 -6.57 -2.16 8.73
CA ALA A 237 -7.10 -3.23 9.57
C ALA A 237 -7.73 -4.39 8.76
N ALA A 238 -8.37 -4.08 7.62
CA ALA A 238 -9.02 -5.08 6.78
C ALA A 238 -8.02 -6.03 6.09
N TYR A 239 -6.79 -5.58 5.82
CA TYR A 239 -5.84 -6.31 4.97
C TYR A 239 -4.85 -7.21 5.70
N ARG A 240 -4.67 -7.02 7.02
CA ARG A 240 -3.66 -7.77 7.78
C ARG A 240 -3.89 -9.29 7.72
N ASP A 241 -5.14 -9.71 7.71
CA ASP A 241 -5.53 -11.12 7.69
C ASP A 241 -5.35 -11.76 6.29
N GLU A 242 -5.32 -10.95 5.24
CA GLU A 242 -5.12 -11.41 3.86
C GLU A 242 -3.63 -11.63 3.51
N VAL A 243 -2.72 -10.86 4.12
CA VAL A 243 -1.27 -11.00 3.89
C VAL A 243 -0.71 -12.24 4.58
N TYR A 244 -1.19 -12.52 5.81
CA TYR A 244 -0.72 -13.63 6.63
C TYR A 244 -1.85 -14.65 6.85
N PRO A 245 -2.27 -15.40 5.80
CA PRO A 245 -3.40 -16.32 5.93
C PRO A 245 -3.11 -17.30 7.07
N PRO A 246 -4.08 -17.55 7.98
CA PRO A 246 -3.89 -18.49 9.07
C PRO A 246 -3.46 -19.83 8.47
N GLY A 247 -2.45 -20.47 9.08
CA GLY A 247 -1.97 -21.78 8.63
C GLY A 247 -3.18 -22.70 8.47
N SER A 248 -3.34 -23.31 7.29
CA SER A 248 -4.41 -24.30 7.12
C SER A 248 -4.10 -25.40 8.12
N ALA A 249 -4.93 -25.52 9.16
CA ALA A 249 -4.90 -26.69 10.03
C ALA A 249 -5.17 -27.89 9.11
N GLY A 250 -4.13 -28.66 8.85
CA GLY A 250 -4.23 -29.96 8.20
C GLY A 250 -4.88 -30.97 9.13
#